data_AF-I3RKG4-F1
#
_entry.id   AF-I3RKG4-F1
#
_cell.length_a   1.000
_cell.length_b   1.000
_cell.length_c   1.000
_cell.angle_alpha   90.00
_cell.angle_beta   90.00
_cell.angle_gamma   90.00
#
_symmetry.space_group_name_H-M   'P 1'
#
loop_
_entity.id
_entity.type
_entity.pdbx_description
1 polymer ?
#
loop_
_entity_poly.entity_id
_entity_poly.type
_entity_poly.pdbx_seq_one_letter_code
_entity_poly.pdbx_strand_id
1 'polypeptide(L)'
;MDKSIVGFVFNVIKFDNGDIEIGFYNKDNNSADSYSTDGSKDGKLPKEIAQTLAETLGRNIWEKIHFNEKGIATKVELEEYDFETDYHHLKEKLSKLVVTGR
;
A
#
# COMPACT_ATOMS: atom_id res chain seq x y z
N MET A 1 -5.22 7.87 19.65
CA MET A 1 -4.60 6.52 19.43
C MET A 1 -3.98 6.54 18.06
N ASP A 2 -2.66 6.44 17.96
CA ASP A 2 -1.99 6.45 16.65
C ASP A 2 -2.14 5.08 15.99
N LYS A 3 -2.80 5.05 14.83
CA LYS A 3 -3.02 3.83 14.07
C LYS A 3 -2.04 3.83 12.90
N SER A 4 -1.25 2.78 12.75
CA SER A 4 -0.40 2.58 11.57
C SER A 4 -0.65 1.21 10.97
N ILE A 5 -0.42 1.09 9.67
CA ILE A 5 -0.39 -0.21 8.97
C ILE A 5 0.98 -0.38 8.32
N VAL A 6 1.51 -1.59 8.35
CA VAL A 6 2.73 -1.95 7.60
C VAL A 6 2.33 -2.85 6.44
N GLY A 7 2.91 -2.62 5.27
CA GLY A 7 2.55 -3.40 4.09
C GLY A 7 3.39 -3.11 2.87
N PHE A 8 3.05 -3.79 1.78
CA PHE A 8 3.81 -3.78 0.53
C PHE A 8 2.97 -3.22 -0.60
N VAL A 9 3.45 -2.19 -1.28
CA VAL A 9 2.83 -1.71 -2.51
C VAL A 9 3.16 -2.66 -3.66
N PHE A 10 2.13 -3.33 -4.18
CA PHE A 10 2.27 -4.31 -5.26
C PHE A 10 1.73 -3.82 -6.60
N ASN A 11 1.00 -2.71 -6.63
CA ASN A 11 0.43 -2.15 -7.86
C ASN A 11 0.26 -0.63 -7.75
N VAL A 12 0.55 0.09 -8.83
CA VAL A 12 0.18 1.50 -8.97
C VAL A 12 -0.35 1.82 -10.35
N ILE A 13 -1.48 2.53 -10.36
CA ILE A 13 -2.13 3.03 -11.56
C ILE A 13 -2.15 4.55 -11.47
N LYS A 14 -1.56 5.23 -12.46
CA LYS A 14 -1.62 6.69 -12.61
C LYS A 14 -2.61 7.02 -13.72
N PHE A 15 -3.62 7.83 -13.42
CA PHE A 15 -4.65 8.24 -14.37
C PHE A 15 -4.30 9.57 -15.02
N ASP A 16 -4.82 9.83 -16.22
CA ASP A 16 -4.56 11.06 -16.99
C ASP A 16 -5.04 12.34 -16.27
N ASN A 17 -6.03 12.21 -15.39
CA ASN A 17 -6.52 13.30 -14.53
C ASN A 17 -5.57 13.61 -13.35
N GLY A 18 -4.47 12.88 -13.21
CA GLY A 18 -3.48 13.03 -12.16
C GLY A 18 -3.84 12.33 -10.84
N ASP A 19 -4.87 11.49 -10.82
CA ASP A 19 -5.17 10.60 -9.71
C ASP A 19 -4.25 9.37 -9.73
N ILE A 20 -4.06 8.80 -8.53
CA ILE A 20 -3.23 7.64 -8.29
C ILE A 20 -4.03 6.62 -7.50
N GLU A 21 -4.02 5.37 -7.95
CA GLU A 21 -4.45 4.21 -7.19
C GLU A 21 -3.25 3.35 -6.80
N ILE A 22 -3.26 2.90 -5.55
CA ILE A 22 -2.22 2.07 -4.92
C ILE A 22 -2.86 0.77 -4.47
N GLY A 23 -2.39 -0.36 -4.99
CA GLY A 23 -2.63 -1.67 -4.41
C GLY A 23 -1.63 -1.93 -3.29
N PHE A 24 -2.14 -2.16 -2.07
CA PHE A 24 -1.35 -2.29 -0.86
C PHE A 24 -1.68 -3.60 -0.13
N TYR A 25 -0.65 -4.38 0.17
CA TYR A 25 -0.78 -5.62 0.91
C TYR A 25 -0.47 -5.38 2.39
N ASN A 26 -1.48 -5.52 3.26
CA ASN A 26 -1.34 -5.31 4.69
C ASN A 26 -0.74 -6.54 5.38
N LYS A 27 0.38 -6.34 6.08
CA LYS A 27 1.15 -7.39 6.76
C LYS A 27 0.41 -7.93 7.98
N ASP A 28 -0.28 -7.07 8.72
CA ASP A 28 -0.85 -7.39 10.05
C ASP A 28 -2.07 -8.32 9.95
N ASN A 29 -2.92 -8.08 8.96
CA ASN A 29 -4.18 -8.82 8.77
C ASN A 29 -4.19 -9.70 7.52
N ASN A 30 -3.09 -9.70 6.73
CA ASN A 30 -2.94 -10.53 5.55
C ASN A 30 -4.00 -10.26 4.45
N SER A 31 -4.46 -9.01 4.34
CA SER A 31 -5.40 -8.54 3.30
C SER A 31 -4.69 -7.68 2.25
N ALA A 32 -5.31 -7.58 1.07
CA ALA A 32 -4.94 -6.60 0.06
C ALA A 32 -6.05 -5.56 -0.04
N ASP A 33 -5.66 -4.30 0.03
CA ASP A 33 -6.52 -3.14 0.00
C ASP A 33 -6.12 -2.21 -1.15
N SER A 34 -7.06 -1.40 -1.61
CA SER A 34 -6.81 -0.37 -2.63
C SER A 34 -6.98 1.00 -2.01
N TYR A 35 -6.01 1.87 -2.25
CA TYR A 35 -6.04 3.27 -1.82
C TYR A 35 -6.05 4.19 -3.04
N SER A 36 -6.80 5.29 -2.96
CA SER A 36 -6.93 6.23 -4.07
C SER A 36 -6.82 7.68 -3.63
N THR A 37 -6.25 8.52 -4.49
CA THR A 37 -6.31 9.98 -4.35
C THR A 37 -7.67 10.56 -4.78
N ASP A 38 -8.46 9.78 -5.51
CA ASP A 38 -9.82 10.15 -5.89
C ASP A 38 -10.70 10.18 -4.64
N GLY A 39 -11.11 11.40 -4.25
CA GLY A 39 -11.93 11.63 -3.06
C GLY A 39 -13.34 11.02 -3.13
N SER A 40 -13.77 10.52 -4.30
CA SER A 40 -15.02 9.79 -4.48
C SER A 40 -14.91 8.30 -4.16
N LYS A 41 -13.70 7.74 -4.08
CA LYS A 41 -13.45 6.32 -3.78
C LYS A 41 -13.25 6.09 -2.28
N ASP A 42 -13.55 4.85 -1.87
CA ASP A 42 -13.19 4.34 -0.55
C ASP A 42 -11.65 4.16 -0.47
N GLY A 43 -11.08 4.32 0.74
CA GLY A 43 -9.62 4.23 0.91
C GLY A 43 -8.87 5.50 0.51
N LYS A 44 -9.31 6.66 1.01
CA LYS A 44 -8.73 7.96 0.66
C LYS A 44 -7.29 8.08 1.15
N LEU A 45 -6.40 8.41 0.22
CA LEU A 45 -4.99 8.63 0.49
C LEU A 45 -4.61 10.04 0.02
N PRO A 46 -3.94 10.86 0.86
CA PRO A 46 -3.45 12.16 0.41
C PRO A 46 -2.50 12.00 -0.77
N LYS A 47 -2.57 12.96 -1.70
CA LYS A 47 -1.81 12.92 -2.96
C LYS A 47 -0.30 12.79 -2.74
N GLU A 48 0.25 13.53 -1.78
CA GLU A 48 1.68 13.48 -1.43
C GLU A 48 2.12 12.09 -0.93
N ILE A 49 1.26 11.44 -0.15
CA ILE A 49 1.48 10.08 0.36
C ILE A 49 1.39 9.07 -0.79
N ALA A 50 0.37 9.19 -1.65
CA ALA A 50 0.20 8.34 -2.82
C ALA A 50 1.38 8.46 -3.79
N GLN A 51 1.89 9.68 -4.01
CA GLN A 51 3.07 9.92 -4.85
C GLN A 51 4.31 9.26 -4.26
N THR A 52 4.53 9.41 -2.95
CA THR A 52 5.67 8.77 -2.27
C THR A 52 5.63 7.25 -2.43
N LEU A 53 4.49 6.61 -2.15
CA LEU A 53 4.28 5.17 -2.34
C LEU A 53 4.46 4.74 -3.81
N ALA A 54 3.95 5.54 -4.75
CA ALA A 54 4.10 5.29 -6.18
C ALA A 54 5.55 5.40 -6.67
N GLU A 55 6.39 6.20 -6.02
CA GLU A 55 7.81 6.33 -6.31
C GLU A 55 8.66 5.23 -5.67
N THR A 56 8.17 4.61 -4.57
CA THR A 56 8.82 3.43 -3.97
C THR A 56 8.71 2.20 -4.85
N LEU A 57 7.70 2.12 -5.74
CA LEU A 57 7.48 0.98 -6.61
C LEU A 57 8.69 0.71 -7.50
N GLY A 58 9.29 -0.46 -7.28
CA GLY A 58 10.59 -0.85 -7.85
C GLY A 58 11.67 -1.09 -6.79
N ARG A 59 11.40 -0.78 -5.53
CA ARG A 59 12.23 -1.16 -4.38
C ARG A 59 11.49 -2.24 -3.58
N ASN A 60 12.11 -3.40 -3.36
CA ASN A 60 11.60 -4.40 -2.42
C ASN A 60 11.76 -3.80 -1.01
N ILE A 61 10.79 -3.00 -0.55
CA ILE A 61 10.82 -2.25 0.72
C ILE A 61 9.42 -2.37 1.35
N TRP A 62 9.34 -2.51 2.67
CA TRP A 62 8.07 -2.42 3.39
C TRP A 62 7.74 -0.96 3.68
N GLU A 63 6.48 -0.59 3.59
CA GLU A 63 6.01 0.77 3.84
C GLU A 63 5.05 0.78 5.01
N LYS A 64 5.30 1.68 5.96
CA LYS A 64 4.47 1.91 7.13
C LYS A 64 3.71 3.21 6.98
N ILE A 65 2.39 3.12 6.88
CA ILE A 65 1.51 4.28 6.74
C ILE A 65 0.90 4.59 8.10
N HIS A 66 1.04 5.82 8.57
CA HIS A 66 0.44 6.33 9.80
C HIS A 66 -0.85 7.08 9.49
N PHE A 67 -1.87 6.89 10.32
CA PHE A 67 -3.17 7.52 10.21
C PHE A 67 -3.47 8.34 11.47
N ASN A 68 -4.12 9.49 11.27
CA ASN A 68 -4.67 10.26 12.37
C ASN A 68 -5.97 9.65 12.91
N GLU A 69 -6.54 10.25 13.95
CA GLU A 69 -7.77 9.79 14.59
C GLU A 69 -9.00 9.82 13.68
N LYS A 70 -8.94 10.54 12.54
CA LYS A 70 -9.99 10.59 11.52
C LYS A 70 -9.80 9.53 10.42
N GLY A 71 -8.79 8.66 10.55
CA GLY A 71 -8.48 7.63 9.55
C GLY A 71 -7.82 8.16 8.28
N ILE A 72 -7.29 9.38 8.31
CA ILE A 72 -6.57 9.99 7.18
C ILE A 72 -5.08 9.71 7.34
N ALA A 73 -4.43 9.21 6.29
CA ALA A 73 -2.99 8.99 6.30
C ALA A 73 -2.23 10.32 6.46
N THR A 74 -1.18 10.34 7.27
CA THR A 74 -0.42 11.57 7.59
C THR A 74 1.07 11.43 7.32
N LYS A 75 1.61 10.21 7.34
CA LYS A 75 3.04 9.95 7.19
C LYS A 75 3.28 8.55 6.61
N VAL A 76 4.35 8.41 5.84
CA VAL A 76 4.92 7.11 5.44
C VAL A 76 6.33 6.99 5.99
N GLU A 77 6.66 5.83 6.52
CA GLU A 77 8.01 5.41 6.88
C GLU A 77 8.38 4.17 6.06
N LEU A 78 9.66 4.07 5.68
CA LEU A 78 10.19 2.88 5.02
C LEU A 78 10.76 1.94 6.07
N GLU A 79 10.36 0.67 6.04
CA GLU A 79 10.94 -0.41 6.83
C GLU A 79 11.77 -1.33 5.93
N GLU A 80 12.90 -1.82 6.46
CA GLU A 80 13.79 -2.71 5.71
C GLU A 80 13.05 -3.99 5.30
N TYR A 81 13.25 -4.39 4.05
CA TYR A 81 12.76 -5.66 3.52
C TYR A 81 13.86 -6.71 3.66
N ASP A 82 13.63 -7.72 4.50
CA ASP A 82 14.54 -8.84 4.60
C ASP A 82 14.25 -9.81 3.44
N PHE A 83 15.10 -9.78 2.42
CA PHE A 83 14.89 -10.59 1.23
C PHE A 83 14.84 -12.10 1.54
N GLU A 84 15.61 -12.61 2.50
CA GLU A 84 15.64 -14.04 2.79
C GLU A 84 14.36 -14.50 3.50
N THR A 85 13.86 -13.67 4.42
CA THR A 85 12.68 -13.99 5.25
C THR A 85 11.36 -13.57 4.59
N ASP A 86 11.32 -12.42 3.92
CA ASP A 86 10.09 -11.81 3.44
C ASP A 86 9.73 -12.20 2.01
N TYR A 87 10.71 -12.52 1.14
CA TYR A 87 10.45 -12.87 -0.26
C TYR A 87 9.61 -14.14 -0.42
N HIS A 88 9.98 -15.20 0.30
CA HIS A 88 9.25 -16.47 0.24
C HIS A 88 7.81 -16.33 0.73
N HIS A 89 7.60 -15.63 1.84
CA HIS A 89 6.27 -15.39 2.39
C HIS A 89 5.43 -14.48 1.50
N LEU A 90 6.01 -13.40 0.97
CA LEU A 90 5.30 -12.47 0.09
C LEU A 90 4.90 -13.15 -1.22
N LYS A 91 5.79 -13.93 -1.84
CA LYS A 91 5.49 -14.66 -3.08
C LYS A 91 4.37 -15.67 -2.88
N GLU A 92 4.39 -16.42 -1.78
CA GLU A 92 3.30 -17.35 -1.44
C GLU A 92 1.97 -16.60 -1.23
N LYS A 93 1.98 -15.50 -0.48
CA LYS A 93 0.79 -14.69 -0.20
C LYS A 93 0.21 -14.04 -1.46
N LEU A 94 1.05 -13.43 -2.30
CA LEU A 94 0.63 -12.83 -3.58
C LEU A 94 0.17 -13.91 -4.58
N SER A 95 0.76 -15.11 -4.57
CA SER A 95 0.29 -16.21 -5.43
C SER A 95 -1.13 -16.70 -5.07
N LYS A 96 -1.52 -16.57 -3.79
CA LYS A 96 -2.89 -16.84 -3.33
C LYS A 96 -3.86 -15.68 -3.62
N LEU A 97 -3.32 -14.49 -3.91
CA LEU A 97 -4.07 -13.30 -4.26
C LEU A 97 -4.43 -13.22 -5.75
N VAL A 98 -4.04 -14.21 -6.57
CA VAL A 98 -4.42 -14.31 -7.98
C VAL A 98 -5.94 -14.48 -8.10
N VAL A 99 -6.60 -13.31 -8.19
CA VAL A 99 -7.82 -12.98 -8.92
C VAL A 99 -8.84 -14.13 -9.01
N THR A 100 -9.69 -14.25 -8.00
CA THR A 100 -11.10 -14.62 -8.24
C THR A 100 -11.78 -13.47 -8.96
N GLY A 101 -11.43 -13.29 -10.23
CA GLY A 101 -12.14 -12.41 -11.15
C GLY A 101 -13.18 -13.25 -11.90
N ARG A 102 -14.44 -13.11 -11.50
CA ARG A 102 -15.60 -13.40 -12.33
C ARG A 102 -16.39 -12.11 -12.47
#